data_AF-A0A352CVD0-F1
#
_entry.id   AF-A0A352CVD0-F1
#
_cell.length_a   1.000
_cell.length_b   1.000
_cell.length_c   1.000
_cell.angle_alpha   90.00
_cell.angle_beta   90.00
_cell.angle_gamma   90.00
#
_symmetry.space_group_name_H-M   'P 1'
#
loop_
_entity.id
_entity.type
_entity.pdbx_description
1 polymer ?
#
loop_
_entity_poly.entity_id
_entity_poly.type
_entity_poly.pdbx_seq_one_letter_code
_entity_poly.pdbx_strand_id
1 'polypeptide(L)'
;MAKVYEFLADGLEEVEAITPVDFLRRAGNDVTTVSVMGQKKILGSHKIYLAADAVFEELSFEDGDLFILPGGGLGTRNLSEHKGLRELLNRAYKDGKRVAAICAAPSVFGSLGFVNGKKATVYPGMENTLTGADPVDLAVVTDGTVTTGHGPGAAMEFALELVRLLNGEAVEEKLREQLVFQRKLDHVTINVKDMHKSEEFYAEVIGLQKLYNVDMGDHQIHYFSLGGDAMLELIQYDVPDGEAHLAVKTKGILRHLAIRTSQLDAIWERAKTAGVKVNCEPGYVEKLRFRNFLIEDPNGVELEILQRA
;
A
#
# COMPACT_ATOMS: atom_id res chain seq x y z
N MET A 1 19.09 10.54 3.10
CA MET A 1 18.21 11.40 2.30
C MET A 1 18.29 10.88 0.89
N ALA A 2 17.20 10.34 0.35
CA ALA A 2 17.19 9.82 -1.01
C ALA A 2 17.01 10.96 -2.03
N LYS A 3 17.58 10.78 -3.22
CA LYS A 3 17.41 11.66 -4.38
C LYS A 3 16.28 11.13 -5.26
N VAL A 4 15.23 11.91 -5.43
CA VAL A 4 14.03 11.51 -6.20
C VAL A 4 13.79 12.47 -7.35
N TYR A 5 13.56 11.91 -8.54
CA TYR A 5 13.18 12.66 -9.73
C TYR A 5 11.79 12.24 -10.18
N GLU A 6 10.86 13.20 -10.24
CA GLU A 6 9.52 12.97 -10.75
C GLU A 6 9.32 13.72 -12.07
N PHE A 7 9.02 12.98 -13.15
CA PHE A 7 8.98 13.54 -14.49
C PHE A 7 7.58 14.01 -14.85
N LEU A 8 7.46 15.29 -15.20
CA LEU A 8 6.21 15.95 -15.51
C LEU A 8 6.11 16.23 -17.02
N ALA A 9 4.93 16.03 -17.57
CA ALA A 9 4.61 16.39 -18.94
C ALA A 9 3.22 17.05 -19.00
N ASP A 10 2.97 17.82 -20.06
CA ASP A 10 1.63 18.36 -20.30
C ASP A 10 0.61 17.21 -20.38
N GLY A 11 -0.53 17.39 -19.72
CA GLY A 11 -1.59 16.39 -19.63
C GLY A 11 -1.38 15.32 -18.56
N LEU A 12 -0.45 15.51 -17.63
CA LEU A 12 -0.34 14.68 -16.42
C LEU A 12 -1.61 14.69 -15.57
N GLU A 13 -1.78 13.69 -14.72
CA GLU A 13 -2.82 13.68 -13.67
C GLU A 13 -2.28 14.37 -12.39
N GLU A 14 -2.98 15.40 -11.93
CA GLU A 14 -2.46 16.32 -10.92
C GLU A 14 -2.39 15.73 -9.51
N VAL A 15 -3.35 14.91 -9.12
CA VAL A 15 -3.37 14.24 -7.81
C VAL A 15 -2.22 13.24 -7.73
N GLU A 16 -2.03 12.47 -8.80
CA GLU A 16 -0.97 11.49 -8.94
C GLU A 16 0.42 12.12 -8.97
N ALA A 17 0.57 13.33 -9.55
CA ALA A 17 1.85 14.02 -9.63
C ALA A 17 2.23 14.75 -8.33
N ILE A 18 1.25 15.35 -7.64
CA ILE A 18 1.56 16.20 -6.47
C ILE A 18 1.64 15.38 -5.18
N THR A 19 0.87 14.30 -5.06
CA THR A 19 0.84 13.50 -3.82
C THR A 19 2.20 12.86 -3.49
N PRO A 20 2.91 12.19 -4.43
CA PRO A 20 4.24 11.64 -4.15
C PRO A 20 5.26 12.71 -3.81
N VAL A 21 5.24 13.85 -4.53
CA VAL A 21 6.11 14.99 -4.25
C VAL A 21 5.95 15.50 -2.82
N ASP A 22 4.70 15.75 -2.38
CA ASP A 22 4.45 16.24 -1.01
C ASP A 22 4.93 15.22 0.04
N PHE A 23 4.54 13.95 -0.09
CA PHE A 23 4.81 12.95 0.95
C PHE A 23 6.30 12.63 1.06
N LEU A 24 6.99 12.49 -0.07
CA LEU A 24 8.42 12.23 -0.09
C LEU A 24 9.22 13.42 0.47
N ARG A 25 8.79 14.67 0.22
CA ARG A 25 9.39 15.86 0.84
C ARG A 25 9.13 15.92 2.34
N ARG A 26 7.92 15.59 2.81
CA ARG A 26 7.59 15.49 4.25
C ARG A 26 8.43 14.43 4.96
N ALA A 27 8.75 13.34 4.28
CA ALA A 27 9.66 12.30 4.77
C ALA A 27 11.15 12.71 4.73
N GLY A 28 11.47 13.92 4.25
CA GLY A 28 12.82 14.47 4.25
C GLY A 28 13.69 14.02 3.07
N ASN A 29 13.08 13.56 1.97
CA ASN A 29 13.80 13.25 0.73
C ASN A 29 13.99 14.50 -0.13
N ASP A 30 15.04 14.48 -0.95
CA ASP A 30 15.32 15.53 -1.92
C ASP A 30 14.59 15.19 -3.23
N VAL A 31 13.43 15.81 -3.42
CA VAL A 31 12.54 15.56 -4.56
C VAL A 31 12.59 16.73 -5.54
N THR A 32 13.00 16.43 -6.76
CA THR A 32 13.02 17.38 -7.88
C THR A 32 11.96 16.99 -8.91
N THR A 33 11.04 17.90 -9.21
CA THR A 33 10.10 17.77 -10.31
C THR A 33 10.74 18.24 -11.61
N VAL A 34 10.67 17.43 -12.65
CA VAL A 34 11.44 17.59 -13.89
C VAL A 34 10.51 17.61 -15.09
N SER A 35 10.40 18.75 -15.77
CA SER A 35 9.62 18.83 -17.00
C SER A 35 10.35 18.20 -18.18
N VAL A 36 9.69 17.30 -18.91
CA VAL A 36 10.17 16.79 -20.22
C VAL A 36 9.68 17.61 -21.42
N MET A 37 9.06 18.78 -21.16
CA MET A 37 8.45 19.61 -22.20
C MET A 37 9.38 20.72 -22.70
N GLY A 38 10.55 20.91 -22.10
CA GLY A 38 11.45 22.04 -22.39
C GLY A 38 11.03 23.37 -21.74
N GLN A 39 9.97 23.37 -20.93
CA GLN A 39 9.56 24.50 -20.09
C GLN A 39 9.14 24.06 -18.70
N LYS A 40 9.34 24.91 -17.69
CA LYS A 40 8.94 24.60 -16.30
C LYS A 40 7.42 24.62 -16.08
N LYS A 41 6.68 25.40 -16.85
CA LYS A 41 5.22 25.50 -16.73
C LYS A 41 4.54 24.32 -17.43
N ILE A 42 3.85 23.49 -16.67
CA ILE A 42 3.11 22.30 -17.14
C ILE A 42 1.62 22.54 -16.98
N LEU A 43 0.83 22.18 -17.99
CA LEU A 43 -0.63 22.16 -17.93
C LEU A 43 -1.13 20.73 -17.66
N GLY A 44 -1.71 20.50 -16.49
CA GLY A 44 -2.30 19.21 -16.14
C GLY A 44 -3.57 18.86 -16.93
N SER A 45 -4.00 17.62 -16.81
CA SER A 45 -5.15 17.05 -17.53
C SER A 45 -6.47 17.76 -17.20
N HIS A 46 -6.62 18.26 -15.98
CA HIS A 46 -7.77 19.01 -15.49
C HIS A 46 -7.55 20.54 -15.51
N LYS A 47 -6.61 21.00 -16.33
CA LYS A 47 -6.32 22.43 -16.58
C LYS A 47 -5.76 23.18 -15.37
N ILE A 48 -5.10 22.46 -14.46
CA ILE A 48 -4.33 23.06 -13.37
C ILE A 48 -2.89 23.27 -13.85
N TYR A 49 -2.35 24.47 -13.61
CA TYR A 49 -0.95 24.75 -13.91
C TYR A 49 -0.04 24.33 -12.76
N LEU A 50 1.03 23.62 -13.11
CA LEU A 50 2.12 23.28 -12.22
C LEU A 50 3.42 23.92 -12.71
N ALA A 51 4.34 24.20 -11.81
CA ALA A 51 5.69 24.63 -12.13
C ALA A 51 6.67 23.54 -11.68
N ALA A 52 7.36 22.93 -12.63
CA ALA A 52 8.46 22.02 -12.36
C ALA A 52 9.67 22.78 -11.81
N ASP A 53 10.47 22.12 -10.97
CA ASP A 53 11.68 22.69 -10.39
C ASP A 53 12.75 22.93 -11.47
N ALA A 54 12.86 22.00 -12.43
CA ALA A 54 13.82 22.04 -13.53
C ALA A 54 13.20 21.52 -14.85
N VAL A 55 13.87 21.80 -15.97
CA VAL A 55 13.62 21.08 -17.22
C VAL A 55 14.65 19.96 -17.40
N PHE A 56 14.28 18.91 -18.13
CA PHE A 56 15.08 17.68 -18.26
C PHE A 56 16.52 17.94 -18.71
N GLU A 57 16.72 18.91 -19.60
CA GLU A 57 18.01 19.26 -20.19
C GLU A 57 18.98 19.97 -19.21
N GLU A 58 18.48 20.47 -18.08
CA GLU A 58 19.28 21.19 -17.08
C GLU A 58 20.01 20.25 -16.10
N LEU A 59 19.68 18.95 -16.09
CA LEU A 59 20.05 18.04 -15.01
C LEU A 59 20.86 16.83 -15.49
N SER A 60 21.70 16.32 -14.59
CA SER A 60 22.22 14.95 -14.62
C SER A 60 21.50 14.11 -13.57
N PHE A 61 21.21 12.86 -13.89
CA PHE A 61 20.37 11.99 -13.06
C PHE A 61 21.12 10.82 -12.43
N GLU A 62 22.45 10.84 -12.47
CA GLU A 62 23.31 9.74 -12.00
C GLU A 62 23.21 9.52 -10.48
N ASP A 63 22.84 10.55 -9.73
CA ASP A 63 22.65 10.51 -8.29
C ASP A 63 21.25 10.03 -7.87
N GLY A 64 20.35 9.76 -8.81
CA GLY A 64 18.97 9.38 -8.52
C GLY A 64 18.84 8.02 -7.84
N ASP A 65 17.99 7.95 -6.82
CA ASP A 65 17.62 6.72 -6.11
C ASP A 65 16.24 6.20 -6.54
N LEU A 66 15.34 7.11 -6.94
CA LEU A 66 13.98 6.81 -7.39
C LEU A 66 13.56 7.72 -8.55
N PHE A 67 12.94 7.12 -9.56
CA PHE A 67 12.39 7.80 -10.74
C PHE A 67 10.89 7.54 -10.87
N ILE A 68 10.08 8.60 -10.85
CA ILE A 68 8.61 8.53 -10.75
C ILE A 68 7.96 9.04 -12.05
N LEU A 69 6.97 8.31 -12.55
CA LEU A 69 6.10 8.69 -13.66
C LEU A 69 4.63 8.80 -13.22
N PRO A 70 4.06 10.01 -13.11
CA PRO A 70 2.63 10.19 -12.91
C PRO A 70 1.85 9.79 -14.18
N GLY A 71 0.56 9.48 -14.00
CA GLY A 71 -0.32 9.12 -15.09
C GLY A 71 -0.89 10.31 -15.85
N GLY A 72 -2.15 10.18 -16.27
CA GLY A 72 -2.81 11.07 -17.22
C GLY A 72 -2.54 10.65 -18.66
N GLY A 73 -3.58 10.44 -19.46
CA GLY A 73 -3.44 9.82 -20.79
C GLY A 73 -2.48 10.56 -21.73
N LEU A 74 -2.57 11.89 -21.79
CA LEU A 74 -1.64 12.71 -22.58
C LEU A 74 -0.27 12.83 -21.90
N GLY A 75 -0.22 13.00 -20.58
CA GLY A 75 1.03 13.08 -19.81
C GLY A 75 1.88 11.82 -19.98
N THR A 76 1.29 10.65 -19.77
CA THR A 76 1.92 9.34 -19.99
C THR A 76 2.41 9.18 -21.42
N ARG A 77 1.63 9.60 -22.43
CA ARG A 77 2.07 9.55 -23.83
C ARG A 77 3.32 10.41 -24.05
N ASN A 78 3.29 11.65 -23.59
CA ASN A 78 4.43 12.58 -23.73
C ASN A 78 5.68 12.04 -23.01
N LEU A 79 5.54 11.50 -21.80
CA LEU A 79 6.63 10.82 -21.08
C LEU A 79 7.17 9.62 -21.86
N SER A 80 6.29 8.80 -22.43
CA SER A 80 6.66 7.60 -23.21
C SER A 80 7.40 7.94 -24.50
N GLU A 81 7.05 9.05 -25.15
CA GLU A 81 7.66 9.51 -26.41
C GLU A 81 9.02 10.22 -26.20
N HIS A 82 9.32 10.68 -24.97
CA HIS A 82 10.56 11.37 -24.66
C HIS A 82 11.78 10.43 -24.61
N LYS A 83 12.59 10.43 -25.69
CA LYS A 83 13.73 9.50 -25.87
C LYS A 83 14.74 9.52 -24.72
N GLY A 84 15.16 10.71 -24.28
CA GLY A 84 16.14 10.85 -23.20
C GLY A 84 15.65 10.28 -21.87
N LEU A 85 14.35 10.37 -21.61
CA LEU A 85 13.72 9.80 -20.41
C LEU A 85 13.71 8.27 -20.49
N ARG A 86 13.33 7.70 -21.64
CA ARG A 86 13.38 6.24 -21.84
C ARG A 86 14.80 5.68 -21.66
N GLU A 87 15.81 6.38 -22.18
CA GLU A 87 17.22 5.97 -22.04
C GLU A 87 17.68 6.06 -20.58
N LEU A 88 17.29 7.13 -19.88
CA LEU A 88 17.54 7.27 -18.44
C LEU A 88 16.91 6.12 -17.64
N LEU A 89 15.61 5.87 -17.83
CA LEU A 89 14.89 4.82 -17.10
C LEU A 89 15.50 3.44 -17.35
N ASN A 90 15.90 3.12 -18.58
CA ASN A 90 16.59 1.87 -18.89
C ASN A 90 17.91 1.71 -18.15
N ARG A 91 18.72 2.78 -18.08
CA ARG A 91 19.99 2.75 -17.34
C ARG A 91 19.73 2.60 -15.85
N ALA A 92 18.88 3.44 -15.28
CA ALA A 92 18.49 3.39 -13.87
C ALA A 92 17.99 2.00 -13.45
N TYR A 93 17.09 1.41 -14.23
CA TYR A 93 16.57 0.07 -13.96
C TYR A 93 17.66 -1.01 -14.00
N LYS A 94 18.56 -0.97 -14.99
CA LYS A 94 19.71 -1.90 -15.09
C LYS A 94 20.70 -1.75 -13.93
N ASP A 95 20.87 -0.53 -13.44
CA ASP A 95 21.74 -0.21 -12.30
C ASP A 95 21.07 -0.54 -10.94
N GLY A 96 19.88 -1.15 -10.96
CA GLY A 96 19.15 -1.56 -9.76
C GLY A 96 18.48 -0.40 -9.02
N LYS A 97 18.36 0.78 -9.64
CA LYS A 97 17.62 1.91 -9.07
C LYS A 97 16.12 1.64 -9.09
N ARG A 98 15.39 2.31 -8.20
CA ARG A 98 13.94 2.16 -8.12
C ARG A 98 13.26 2.97 -9.22
N VAL A 99 12.24 2.38 -9.83
CA VAL A 99 11.35 3.05 -10.80
C VAL A 99 9.92 2.88 -10.34
N ALA A 100 9.15 3.96 -10.41
CA ALA A 100 7.76 3.98 -9.97
C ALA A 100 6.85 4.63 -11.02
N ALA A 101 5.66 4.08 -11.22
CA ALA A 101 4.68 4.64 -12.15
C ALA A 101 3.25 4.40 -11.66
N ILE A 102 2.32 5.31 -11.95
CA ILE A 102 0.93 5.20 -11.50
C ILE A 102 -0.06 5.39 -12.64
N CYS A 103 -1.24 4.78 -12.52
CA CYS A 103 -2.36 4.93 -13.44
C CYS A 103 -2.02 4.42 -14.84
N ALA A 104 -1.95 5.27 -15.86
CA ALA A 104 -1.58 4.86 -17.22
C ALA A 104 -0.06 4.68 -17.40
N ALA A 105 0.77 5.31 -16.56
CA ALA A 105 2.23 5.34 -16.71
C ALA A 105 2.95 3.98 -16.61
N PRO A 106 2.45 2.96 -15.87
CA PRO A 106 3.00 1.60 -15.92
C PRO A 106 3.07 1.01 -17.34
N SER A 107 2.25 1.48 -18.29
CA SER A 107 2.38 1.10 -19.71
C SER A 107 3.76 1.44 -20.31
N VAL A 108 4.45 2.48 -19.79
CA VAL A 108 5.83 2.81 -20.17
C VAL A 108 6.76 1.67 -19.75
N PHE A 109 6.61 1.16 -18.53
CA PHE A 109 7.39 0.04 -18.00
C PHE A 109 7.10 -1.27 -18.75
N GLY A 110 5.85 -1.50 -19.14
CA GLY A 110 5.46 -2.57 -20.07
C GLY A 110 6.23 -2.50 -21.39
N SER A 111 6.27 -1.31 -22.02
CA SER A 111 7.01 -1.10 -23.28
C SER A 111 8.53 -1.26 -23.17
N LEU A 112 9.06 -1.14 -21.95
CA LEU A 112 10.50 -1.29 -21.64
C LEU A 112 10.84 -2.68 -21.09
N GLY A 113 9.85 -3.54 -20.89
CA GLY A 113 10.03 -4.89 -20.34
C GLY A 113 10.40 -4.94 -18.87
N PHE A 114 10.22 -3.85 -18.11
CA PHE A 114 10.60 -3.79 -16.69
C PHE A 114 9.71 -4.69 -15.82
N VAL A 115 8.49 -4.98 -16.28
CA VAL A 115 7.47 -5.78 -15.56
C VAL A 115 7.42 -7.24 -16.00
N ASN A 116 8.33 -7.69 -16.88
CA ASN A 116 8.35 -9.07 -17.35
C ASN A 116 8.59 -10.05 -16.20
N GLY A 117 7.66 -10.99 -16.01
CA GLY A 117 7.68 -11.98 -14.93
C GLY A 117 7.41 -11.40 -13.54
N LYS A 118 6.88 -10.18 -13.45
CA LYS A 118 6.60 -9.48 -12.19
C LYS A 118 5.11 -9.26 -12.00
N LYS A 119 4.72 -9.09 -10.74
CA LYS A 119 3.40 -8.52 -10.41
C LYS A 119 3.42 -7.02 -10.62
N ALA A 120 2.36 -6.48 -11.21
CA ALA A 120 2.18 -5.05 -11.39
C ALA A 120 0.70 -4.67 -11.42
N THR A 121 0.38 -3.41 -11.19
CA THR A 121 -0.96 -2.86 -11.38
C THR A 121 -0.92 -1.68 -12.35
N VAL A 122 -2.07 -1.34 -12.93
CA VAL A 122 -2.23 -0.26 -13.92
C VAL A 122 -3.69 0.21 -13.87
N TYR A 123 -3.98 1.36 -14.46
CA TYR A 123 -5.34 1.87 -14.59
C TYR A 123 -6.29 0.85 -15.23
N PRO A 124 -7.53 0.70 -14.72
CA PRO A 124 -8.51 -0.24 -15.25
C PRO A 124 -8.68 -0.16 -16.76
N GLY A 125 -8.60 -1.31 -17.43
CA GLY A 125 -8.71 -1.43 -18.89
C GLY A 125 -7.39 -1.24 -19.64
N MET A 126 -6.26 -1.03 -18.95
CA MET A 126 -4.93 -0.93 -19.54
C MET A 126 -4.03 -2.15 -19.26
N GLU A 127 -4.56 -3.23 -18.71
CA GLU A 127 -3.82 -4.43 -18.28
C GLU A 127 -3.01 -5.03 -19.44
N ASN A 128 -3.55 -5.01 -20.65
CA ASN A 128 -2.88 -5.49 -21.87
C ASN A 128 -1.57 -4.74 -22.19
N THR A 129 -1.36 -3.54 -21.62
CA THR A 129 -0.12 -2.78 -21.80
C THR A 129 1.03 -3.30 -20.94
N LEU A 130 0.74 -4.06 -19.88
CA LEU A 130 1.73 -4.70 -19.01
C LEU A 130 2.18 -6.04 -19.60
N THR A 131 2.71 -6.00 -20.83
CA THR A 131 3.16 -7.21 -21.53
C THR A 131 4.18 -7.97 -20.70
N GLY A 132 3.92 -9.26 -20.48
CA GLY A 132 4.79 -10.15 -19.71
C GLY A 132 4.66 -10.07 -18.19
N ALA A 133 3.82 -9.17 -17.67
CA ALA A 133 3.50 -9.08 -16.25
C ALA A 133 2.37 -10.02 -15.82
N ASP A 134 2.22 -10.18 -14.51
CA ASP A 134 1.02 -10.70 -13.84
C ASP A 134 0.23 -9.49 -13.28
N PRO A 135 -0.75 -8.96 -14.02
CA PRO A 135 -1.50 -7.78 -13.60
C PRO A 135 -2.43 -8.14 -12.42
N VAL A 136 -2.37 -7.34 -11.35
CA VAL A 136 -3.20 -7.51 -10.16
C VAL A 136 -4.00 -6.25 -9.84
N ASP A 137 -5.23 -6.45 -9.36
CA ASP A 137 -6.15 -5.37 -8.97
C ASP A 137 -5.90 -4.95 -7.52
N LEU A 138 -4.82 -4.21 -7.31
CA LEU A 138 -4.41 -3.67 -6.02
C LEU A 138 -4.05 -2.20 -6.18
N ALA A 139 -4.29 -1.40 -5.15
CA ALA A 139 -3.98 0.03 -5.18
C ALA A 139 -2.51 0.31 -5.54
N VAL A 140 -1.58 -0.50 -4.99
CA VAL A 140 -0.14 -0.39 -5.20
C VAL A 140 0.49 -1.78 -5.21
N VAL A 141 1.47 -1.98 -6.09
CA VAL A 141 2.25 -3.21 -6.17
C VAL A 141 3.73 -2.87 -6.27
N THR A 142 4.54 -3.41 -5.36
CA THR A 142 6.00 -3.37 -5.45
C THR A 142 6.55 -4.77 -5.70
N ASP A 143 7.28 -4.94 -6.80
CA ASP A 143 7.98 -6.19 -7.16
C ASP A 143 9.47 -5.88 -7.47
N GLY A 144 10.33 -6.09 -6.47
CA GLY A 144 11.74 -5.73 -6.54
C GLY A 144 11.96 -4.21 -6.54
N THR A 145 12.51 -3.70 -7.64
CA THR A 145 12.80 -2.25 -7.82
C THR A 145 11.69 -1.51 -8.57
N VAL A 146 10.62 -2.21 -8.99
CA VAL A 146 9.48 -1.64 -9.70
C VAL A 146 8.30 -1.46 -8.75
N THR A 147 7.78 -0.24 -8.66
CA THR A 147 6.54 0.06 -7.94
C THR A 147 5.49 0.61 -8.91
N THR A 148 4.28 0.06 -8.88
CA THR A 148 3.18 0.49 -9.74
C THR A 148 1.95 0.85 -8.91
N GLY A 149 1.23 1.91 -9.31
CA GLY A 149 -0.01 2.35 -8.67
C GLY A 149 -1.21 2.31 -9.61
N HIS A 150 -2.40 2.08 -9.07
CA HIS A 150 -3.59 1.76 -9.87
C HIS A 150 -4.26 2.98 -10.52
N GLY A 151 -4.26 4.15 -9.87
CA GLY A 151 -4.99 5.32 -10.37
C GLY A 151 -4.99 6.47 -9.36
N PRO A 152 -5.75 7.56 -9.60
CA PRO A 152 -5.72 8.75 -8.75
C PRO A 152 -6.21 8.46 -7.32
N GLY A 153 -7.16 7.53 -7.17
CA GLY A 153 -7.63 7.07 -5.85
C GLY A 153 -6.57 6.33 -5.03
N ALA A 154 -5.51 5.82 -5.67
CA ALA A 154 -4.40 5.12 -5.03
C ALA A 154 -3.17 6.01 -4.80
N ALA A 155 -3.21 7.29 -5.18
CA ALA A 155 -2.04 8.17 -5.14
C ALA A 155 -1.41 8.31 -3.74
N MET A 156 -2.23 8.36 -2.69
CA MET A 156 -1.75 8.44 -1.30
C MET A 156 -1.05 7.14 -0.88
N GLU A 157 -1.64 5.99 -1.18
CA GLU A 157 -1.06 4.68 -0.85
C GLU A 157 0.23 4.46 -1.64
N PHE A 158 0.27 4.89 -2.90
CA PHE A 158 1.45 4.83 -3.75
C PHE A 158 2.57 5.69 -3.16
N ALA A 159 2.29 6.94 -2.80
CA ALA A 159 3.25 7.83 -2.19
C ALA A 159 3.78 7.30 -0.84
N LEU A 160 2.90 6.74 0.00
CA LEU A 160 3.27 6.11 1.27
C LEU A 160 4.16 4.89 1.07
N GLU A 161 3.86 4.01 0.11
CA GLU A 161 4.72 2.87 -0.22
C GLU A 161 6.13 3.33 -0.65
N LEU A 162 6.23 4.42 -1.43
CA LEU A 162 7.53 4.99 -1.80
C LEU A 162 8.30 5.52 -0.58
N VAL A 163 7.62 6.19 0.36
CA VAL A 163 8.22 6.61 1.64
C VAL A 163 8.69 5.38 2.44
N ARG A 164 7.88 4.32 2.53
CA ARG A 164 8.27 3.08 3.22
C ARG A 164 9.53 2.48 2.62
N LEU A 165 9.62 2.42 1.28
CA LEU A 165 10.75 1.84 0.57
C LEU A 165 12.06 2.63 0.71
N LEU A 166 11.98 3.96 0.87
CA LEU A 166 13.15 4.84 0.96
C LEU A 166 13.54 5.17 2.40
N ASN A 167 12.57 5.29 3.31
CA ASN A 167 12.75 5.80 4.66
C ASN A 167 12.45 4.76 5.76
N GLY A 168 11.80 3.65 5.40
CA GLY A 168 11.41 2.59 6.32
C GLY A 168 10.00 2.77 6.92
N GLU A 169 9.48 1.69 7.50
CA GLU A 169 8.12 1.59 8.04
C GLU A 169 7.83 2.65 9.12
N ALA A 170 8.75 2.87 10.05
CA ALA A 170 8.53 3.83 11.14
C ALA A 170 8.36 5.29 10.64
N VAL A 171 9.02 5.67 9.55
CA VAL A 171 8.87 7.02 8.97
C VAL A 171 7.54 7.13 8.22
N GLU A 172 7.17 6.08 7.50
CA GLU A 172 5.90 6.00 6.79
C GLU A 172 4.70 6.04 7.74
N GLU A 173 4.73 5.28 8.83
CA GLU A 173 3.66 5.22 9.82
C GLU A 173 3.45 6.57 10.50
N LYS A 174 4.56 7.22 10.92
CA LYS A 174 4.51 8.58 11.46
C LYS A 174 3.93 9.58 10.45
N LEU A 175 4.25 9.42 9.17
CA LEU A 175 3.71 10.30 8.13
C LEU A 175 2.19 10.08 7.95
N ARG A 176 1.71 8.84 8.01
CA ARG A 176 0.25 8.56 7.99
C ARG A 176 -0.50 9.29 9.10
N GLU A 177 0.04 9.31 10.31
CA GLU A 177 -0.55 10.03 11.43
C GLU A 177 -0.63 11.54 11.15
N GLN A 178 0.46 12.13 10.65
CA GLN A 178 0.52 13.55 10.29
C GLN A 178 -0.48 13.92 9.18
N LEU A 179 -0.70 13.01 8.24
CA LEU A 179 -1.65 13.17 7.14
C LEU A 179 -3.09 12.87 7.53
N VAL A 180 -3.33 12.39 8.76
CA VAL A 180 -4.64 11.88 9.20
C VAL A 180 -5.14 10.76 8.28
N PHE A 181 -4.21 10.00 7.71
CA PHE A 181 -4.48 8.90 6.80
C PHE A 181 -4.61 7.60 7.60
N GLN A 182 -5.72 7.48 8.34
CA GLN A 182 -6.02 6.30 9.14
C GLN A 182 -7.29 5.61 8.64
N ARG A 183 -7.15 4.36 8.19
CA ARG A 183 -8.29 3.46 8.02
C ARG A 183 -8.66 2.89 9.39
N LYS A 184 -9.95 2.95 9.73
CA LYS A 184 -10.44 2.49 11.04
C LYS A 184 -10.51 0.98 11.15
N LEU A 185 -10.79 0.28 10.06
CA LEU A 185 -10.79 -1.18 10.03
C LEU A 185 -9.36 -1.69 9.92
N ASP A 186 -8.90 -2.46 10.89
CA ASP A 186 -7.61 -3.16 10.82
C ASP A 186 -7.77 -4.54 10.22
N HIS A 187 -8.63 -5.37 10.82
CA HIS A 187 -8.86 -6.70 10.32
C HIS A 187 -10.21 -7.27 10.72
N VAL A 188 -10.59 -8.32 10.00
CA VAL A 188 -11.77 -9.16 10.25
C VAL A 188 -11.26 -10.57 10.47
N THR A 189 -11.62 -11.21 11.58
CA THR A 189 -11.09 -12.55 11.91
C THR A 189 -12.15 -13.63 11.75
N ILE A 190 -11.79 -14.72 11.09
CA ILE A 190 -12.62 -15.90 10.89
C ILE A 190 -11.91 -17.14 11.44
N ASN A 191 -12.58 -17.85 12.34
CA ASN A 191 -12.11 -19.16 12.78
C ASN A 191 -12.37 -20.20 11.66
N VAL A 192 -11.32 -20.89 11.22
CA VAL A 192 -11.39 -21.91 10.17
C VAL A 192 -11.10 -23.31 10.72
N LYS A 193 -11.69 -24.32 10.08
CA LYS A 193 -11.49 -25.74 10.44
C LYS A 193 -10.32 -26.37 9.67
N ASP A 194 -10.14 -25.92 8.44
CA ASP A 194 -9.18 -26.46 7.48
C ASP A 194 -8.55 -25.24 6.81
N MET A 195 -7.35 -24.90 7.26
CA MET A 195 -6.62 -23.73 6.81
C MET A 195 -6.36 -23.82 5.32
N HIS A 196 -5.88 -24.97 4.85
CA HIS A 196 -5.53 -25.16 3.45
C HIS A 196 -6.71 -24.91 2.50
N LYS A 197 -7.89 -25.49 2.79
CA LYS A 197 -9.09 -25.23 1.99
C LYS A 197 -9.57 -23.79 2.06
N SER A 198 -9.39 -23.14 3.21
CA SER A 198 -9.80 -21.76 3.39
C SER A 198 -8.87 -20.82 2.61
N GLU A 199 -7.57 -21.10 2.60
CA GLU A 199 -6.61 -20.37 1.79
C GLU A 199 -6.89 -20.50 0.31
N GLU A 200 -7.13 -21.72 -0.19
CA GLU A 200 -7.51 -21.96 -1.59
C GLU A 200 -8.76 -21.13 -1.96
N PHE A 201 -9.78 -21.13 -1.09
CA PHE A 201 -10.98 -20.32 -1.30
C PHE A 201 -10.68 -18.82 -1.38
N TYR A 202 -10.01 -18.25 -0.37
CA TYR A 202 -9.78 -16.80 -0.36
C TYR A 202 -8.74 -16.35 -1.38
N ALA A 203 -7.71 -17.14 -1.65
CA ALA A 203 -6.66 -16.80 -2.61
C ALA A 203 -7.11 -17.00 -4.06
N GLU A 204 -7.71 -18.14 -4.38
CA GLU A 204 -7.95 -18.55 -5.77
C GLU A 204 -9.39 -18.29 -6.22
N VAL A 205 -10.38 -18.47 -5.33
CA VAL A 205 -11.79 -18.25 -5.67
C VAL A 205 -12.17 -16.79 -5.51
N ILE A 206 -11.84 -16.17 -4.38
CA ILE A 206 -12.12 -14.75 -4.13
C ILE A 206 -11.05 -13.84 -4.77
N GLY A 207 -9.81 -14.31 -4.89
CA GLY A 207 -8.71 -13.53 -5.47
C GLY A 207 -8.01 -12.61 -4.47
N LEU A 208 -8.13 -12.85 -3.16
CA LEU A 208 -7.44 -12.05 -2.15
C LEU A 208 -5.94 -12.35 -2.14
N GLN A 209 -5.12 -11.31 -2.05
CA GLN A 209 -3.68 -11.47 -1.91
C GLN A 209 -3.34 -11.97 -0.51
N LYS A 210 -2.73 -13.17 -0.42
CA LYS A 210 -2.10 -13.64 0.81
C LYS A 210 -0.90 -12.75 1.16
N LEU A 211 -0.82 -12.33 2.42
CA LEU A 211 0.22 -11.44 2.93
C LEU A 211 1.33 -12.24 3.63
N TYR A 212 1.04 -12.79 4.80
CA TYR A 212 1.98 -13.55 5.62
C TYR A 212 1.20 -14.46 6.59
N ASN A 213 1.94 -15.29 7.34
CA ASN A 213 1.38 -16.20 8.33
C ASN A 213 2.24 -16.19 9.60
N VAL A 214 1.59 -16.38 10.74
CA VAL A 214 2.19 -16.28 12.08
C VAL A 214 1.81 -17.50 12.89
N ASP A 215 2.82 -18.15 13.47
CA ASP A 215 2.66 -19.24 14.43
C ASP A 215 2.62 -18.70 15.86
N MET A 216 1.44 -18.82 16.49
CA MET A 216 1.24 -18.36 17.86
C MET A 216 1.63 -19.42 18.90
N GLY A 217 1.83 -20.67 18.48
CA GLY A 217 2.23 -21.83 19.29
C GLY A 217 1.06 -22.78 19.57
N ASP A 218 -0.11 -22.23 19.87
CA ASP A 218 -1.38 -22.94 20.07
C ASP A 218 -2.36 -22.76 18.89
N HIS A 219 -2.01 -21.90 17.93
CA HIS A 219 -2.78 -21.67 16.70
C HIS A 219 -1.91 -21.04 15.60
N GLN A 220 -2.36 -21.20 14.36
CA GLN A 220 -1.81 -20.56 13.17
C GLN A 220 -2.74 -19.43 12.71
N ILE A 221 -2.16 -18.29 12.32
CA ILE A 221 -2.88 -17.14 11.75
C ILE A 221 -2.37 -16.89 10.33
N HIS A 222 -3.28 -16.81 9.37
CA HIS A 222 -2.97 -16.52 7.97
C HIS A 222 -3.68 -15.24 7.55
N TYR A 223 -2.91 -14.31 6.97
CA TYR A 223 -3.38 -12.96 6.64
C TYR A 223 -3.60 -12.79 5.14
N PHE A 224 -4.73 -12.17 4.79
CA PHE A 224 -5.07 -11.76 3.43
C PHE A 224 -5.35 -10.26 3.38
N SER A 225 -5.00 -9.60 2.28
CA SER A 225 -5.36 -8.19 2.05
C SER A 225 -6.84 -8.07 1.69
N LEU A 226 -7.54 -7.13 2.32
CA LEU A 226 -8.87 -6.66 1.92
C LEU A 226 -8.82 -5.30 1.19
N GLY A 227 -7.62 -4.83 0.85
CA GLY A 227 -7.38 -3.53 0.23
C GLY A 227 -7.01 -2.43 1.23
N GLY A 228 -6.03 -1.60 0.84
CA GLY A 228 -5.31 -0.71 1.75
C GLY A 228 -4.73 -1.46 2.95
N ASP A 229 -4.94 -0.92 4.16
CA ASP A 229 -4.38 -1.50 5.39
C ASP A 229 -5.29 -2.55 6.07
N ALA A 230 -6.47 -2.83 5.52
CA ALA A 230 -7.42 -3.76 6.11
C ALA A 230 -7.11 -5.21 5.73
N MET A 231 -7.25 -6.13 6.69
CA MET A 231 -6.88 -7.54 6.50
C MET A 231 -8.01 -8.51 6.85
N LEU A 232 -7.98 -9.68 6.24
CA LEU A 232 -8.72 -10.85 6.68
C LEU A 232 -7.74 -11.77 7.42
N GLU A 233 -8.08 -12.14 8.64
CA GLU A 233 -7.34 -13.10 9.45
C GLU A 233 -8.08 -14.43 9.49
N LEU A 234 -7.41 -15.49 9.04
CA LEU A 234 -7.88 -16.86 9.22
C LEU A 234 -7.14 -17.46 10.41
N ILE A 235 -7.87 -17.98 11.39
CA ILE A 235 -7.28 -18.63 12.57
C ILE A 235 -7.66 -20.11 12.60
N GLN A 236 -6.65 -20.97 12.69
CA GLN A 236 -6.83 -22.39 12.99
C GLN A 236 -6.07 -22.74 14.28
N TYR A 237 -6.78 -23.26 15.27
CA TYR A 237 -6.19 -23.70 16.53
C TYR A 237 -5.58 -25.10 16.42
N ASP A 238 -4.41 -25.27 17.02
CA ASP A 238 -3.71 -26.55 17.14
C ASP A 238 -4.29 -27.30 18.33
N VAL A 239 -5.13 -28.29 18.05
CA VAL A 239 -5.80 -29.06 19.10
C VAL A 239 -5.27 -30.49 19.14
N PRO A 240 -4.87 -31.02 20.31
CA PRO A 240 -4.54 -32.43 20.44
C PRO A 240 -5.74 -33.30 20.05
N ASP A 241 -5.46 -34.41 19.36
CA ASP A 241 -6.43 -35.36 18.79
C ASP A 241 -7.77 -35.44 19.54
N GLY A 242 -8.86 -35.07 18.86
CA GLY A 242 -10.20 -35.59 19.13
C GLY A 242 -11.27 -34.60 19.57
N GLU A 243 -10.94 -33.52 20.29
CA GLU A 243 -11.92 -32.48 20.61
C GLU A 243 -11.26 -31.13 20.49
N ALA A 244 -11.56 -30.43 19.38
CA ALA A 244 -11.37 -29.00 19.30
C ALA A 244 -11.86 -28.39 20.62
N HIS A 245 -11.01 -27.64 21.33
CA HIS A 245 -11.47 -26.78 22.42
C HIS A 245 -12.42 -25.75 21.80
N LEU A 246 -13.66 -26.19 21.58
CA LEU A 246 -14.83 -25.45 21.22
C LEU A 246 -15.26 -24.70 22.48
N ALA A 247 -14.42 -23.80 22.97
CA ALA A 247 -14.86 -22.78 23.90
C ALA A 247 -15.91 -21.87 23.22
N VAL A 248 -16.00 -21.90 21.88
CA VAL A 248 -17.15 -21.36 21.17
C VAL A 248 -17.51 -22.31 20.00
N LYS A 249 -18.78 -22.70 19.89
CA LYS A 249 -19.34 -23.53 18.81
C LYS A 249 -19.39 -22.77 17.46
N THR A 250 -18.23 -22.43 16.88
CA THR A 250 -18.16 -21.29 15.93
C THR A 250 -17.36 -21.54 14.65
N LYS A 251 -17.75 -22.55 13.86
CA LYS A 251 -17.23 -22.67 12.49
C LYS A 251 -17.89 -21.60 11.61
N GLY A 252 -17.08 -20.80 10.89
CA GLY A 252 -17.58 -19.80 9.94
C GLY A 252 -18.24 -18.59 10.61
N ILE A 253 -17.91 -18.33 11.87
CA ILE A 253 -18.39 -17.14 12.59
C ILE A 253 -17.29 -16.08 12.54
N LEU A 254 -17.71 -14.83 12.31
CA LEU A 254 -16.91 -13.65 12.59
C LEU A 254 -16.47 -13.71 14.05
N ARG A 255 -15.19 -13.99 14.29
CA ARG A 255 -14.64 -14.10 15.64
C ARG A 255 -14.69 -12.74 16.32
N HIS A 256 -14.03 -11.78 15.69
CA HIS A 256 -14.00 -10.40 16.12
C HIS A 256 -13.71 -9.48 14.94
N LEU A 257 -13.98 -8.21 15.16
CA LEU A 257 -13.63 -7.11 14.27
C LEU A 257 -12.60 -6.22 14.97
N ALA A 258 -11.46 -5.97 14.32
CA ALA A 258 -10.46 -5.09 14.88
C ALA A 258 -10.55 -3.67 14.33
N ILE A 259 -10.57 -2.71 15.25
CA ILE A 259 -10.62 -1.29 14.97
C ILE A 259 -9.28 -0.66 15.37
N ARG A 260 -8.62 -0.06 14.39
CA ARG A 260 -7.38 0.68 14.60
C ARG A 260 -7.64 2.05 15.20
N THR A 261 -6.78 2.45 16.13
CA THR A 261 -6.80 3.79 16.73
C THR A 261 -5.39 4.25 17.14
N SER A 262 -5.14 5.55 17.04
CA SER A 262 -4.00 6.23 17.69
C SER A 262 -4.29 6.62 19.15
N GLN A 263 -5.50 6.38 19.64
CA GLN A 263 -6.00 6.84 20.94
C GLN A 263 -6.50 5.70 21.81
N LEU A 264 -5.78 4.57 21.85
CA LEU A 264 -6.19 3.35 22.54
C LEU A 264 -6.55 3.61 24.01
N ASP A 265 -5.69 4.29 24.75
CA ASP A 265 -5.90 4.61 26.16
C ASP A 265 -7.16 5.49 26.38
N ALA A 266 -7.44 6.40 25.44
CA ALA A 266 -8.64 7.24 25.52
C ALA A 266 -9.92 6.46 25.21
N ILE A 267 -9.89 5.48 24.30
CA ILE A 267 -11.03 4.59 24.07
C ILE A 267 -11.25 3.69 25.29
N TRP A 268 -10.17 3.15 25.86
CA TRP A 268 -10.22 2.32 27.07
C TRP A 268 -10.90 3.03 28.25
N GLU A 269 -10.50 4.26 28.56
CA GLU A 269 -11.13 5.02 29.64
C GLU A 269 -12.63 5.31 29.37
N ARG A 270 -13.00 5.60 28.11
CA ARG A 270 -14.41 5.76 27.73
C ARG A 270 -15.20 4.46 27.88
N ALA A 271 -14.63 3.32 27.47
CA ALA A 271 -15.28 2.02 27.58
C ALA A 271 -15.55 1.64 29.05
N LYS A 272 -14.56 1.82 29.93
CA LYS A 272 -14.72 1.64 31.38
C LYS A 272 -15.80 2.56 31.96
N THR A 273 -15.74 3.85 31.63
CA THR A 273 -16.70 4.85 32.14
C THR A 273 -18.14 4.53 31.72
N ALA A 274 -18.31 4.01 30.50
CA ALA A 274 -19.61 3.60 29.97
C ALA A 274 -20.07 2.21 30.46
N GLY A 275 -19.27 1.49 31.25
CA GLY A 275 -19.60 0.15 31.73
C GLY A 275 -19.65 -0.91 30.63
N VAL A 276 -18.90 -0.73 29.54
CA VAL A 276 -18.80 -1.70 28.45
C VAL A 276 -18.13 -2.97 28.98
N LYS A 277 -18.63 -4.14 28.59
CA LYS A 277 -18.03 -5.42 28.99
C LYS A 277 -16.64 -5.57 28.36
N VAL A 278 -15.66 -5.88 29.19
CA VAL A 278 -14.25 -6.07 28.81
C VAL A 278 -13.93 -7.56 28.85
N ASN A 279 -13.45 -8.09 27.73
CA ASN A 279 -13.02 -9.48 27.60
C ASN A 279 -11.49 -9.62 27.76
N CYS A 280 -10.73 -8.58 27.46
CA CYS A 280 -9.28 -8.52 27.66
C CYS A 280 -8.85 -7.07 27.94
N GLU A 281 -7.99 -6.86 28.95
CA GLU A 281 -7.43 -5.54 29.29
C GLU A 281 -6.30 -5.11 28.34
N PRO A 282 -5.97 -3.80 28.25
CA PRO A 282 -4.88 -3.30 27.42
C PRO A 282 -3.54 -3.99 27.67
N GLY A 283 -2.98 -4.60 26.62
CA GLY A 283 -1.69 -5.28 26.65
C GLY A 283 -0.89 -5.07 25.36
N TYR A 284 0.41 -5.35 25.37
CA TYR A 284 1.26 -5.37 24.18
C TYR A 284 1.47 -6.82 23.73
N VAL A 285 1.27 -7.09 22.44
CA VAL A 285 1.45 -8.41 21.84
C VAL A 285 2.76 -8.42 21.06
N GLU A 286 3.83 -8.96 21.68
CA GLU A 286 5.18 -8.91 21.11
C GLU A 286 5.28 -9.52 19.70
N LYS A 287 4.64 -10.68 19.49
CA LYS A 287 4.67 -11.38 18.20
C LYS A 287 4.03 -10.58 17.06
N LEU A 288 3.04 -9.75 17.37
CA LEU A 288 2.26 -8.98 16.39
C LEU A 288 2.60 -7.48 16.39
N ARG A 289 3.44 -7.04 17.33
CA ARG A 289 3.98 -5.68 17.48
C ARG A 289 2.91 -4.59 17.56
N PHE A 290 1.88 -4.82 18.36
CA PHE A 290 0.84 -3.82 18.63
C PHE A 290 0.36 -3.89 20.08
N ARG A 291 -0.32 -2.83 20.54
CA ARG A 291 -1.14 -2.84 21.74
C ARG A 291 -2.59 -3.11 21.39
N ASN A 292 -3.31 -3.89 22.19
CA ASN A 292 -4.74 -4.13 21.99
C ASN A 292 -5.50 -4.31 23.31
N PHE A 293 -6.83 -4.27 23.23
CA PHE A 293 -7.76 -4.79 24.25
C PHE A 293 -9.05 -5.29 23.57
N LEU A 294 -9.82 -6.13 24.26
CA LEU A 294 -11.06 -6.73 23.72
C LEU A 294 -12.28 -6.29 24.54
N ILE A 295 -13.34 -5.86 23.85
CA ILE A 295 -14.64 -5.45 24.45
C ILE A 295 -15.81 -6.06 23.67
N GLU A 296 -16.99 -6.10 24.28
CA GLU A 296 -18.23 -6.47 23.58
C GLU A 296 -19.08 -5.24 23.24
N ASP A 297 -19.63 -5.23 22.02
CA ASP A 297 -20.65 -4.28 21.63
C ASP A 297 -22.01 -4.58 22.33
N PRO A 298 -23.02 -3.71 22.19
CA PRO A 298 -24.33 -3.95 22.80
C PRO A 298 -25.07 -5.21 22.33
N ASN A 299 -24.64 -5.84 21.23
CA ASN A 299 -25.21 -7.05 20.65
C ASN A 299 -24.42 -8.32 21.02
N GLY A 300 -23.33 -8.18 21.80
CA GLY A 300 -22.45 -9.28 22.18
C GLY A 300 -21.41 -9.65 21.11
N VAL A 301 -21.16 -8.77 20.13
CA VAL A 301 -20.07 -8.94 19.16
C VAL A 301 -18.76 -8.49 19.79
N GLU A 302 -17.74 -9.34 19.74
CA GLU A 302 -16.41 -9.01 20.23
C GLU A 302 -15.70 -8.05 19.26
N LEU A 303 -15.18 -6.95 19.80
CA LEU A 303 -14.37 -5.97 19.10
C LEU A 303 -12.97 -5.93 19.71
N GLU A 304 -11.98 -5.96 18.83
CA GLU A 304 -10.60 -5.68 19.19
C GLU A 304 -10.28 -4.21 18.92
N ILE A 305 -9.80 -3.49 19.92
CA ILE A 305 -9.29 -2.13 19.73
C ILE A 305 -7.78 -2.23 19.73
N LEU A 306 -7.15 -1.92 18.59
CA LEU A 306 -5.70 -1.98 18.47
C LEU A 306 -5.07 -0.62 18.18
N GLN A 307 -3.84 -0.47 18.65
CA GLN A 307 -2.89 0.58 18.32
C GLN A 307 -1.59 -0.07 17.88
N ARG A 308 -1.21 0.15 16.62
CA ARG A 308 0.11 -0.22 16.12
C ARG A 308 1.16 0.77 16.63
N ALA A 309 2.39 0.28 16.79
CA ALA A 309 3.48 0.95 17.49
C ALA A 309 4.40 1.70 16.52
#